data_AF-A0A1I8D096-F1
#
_entry.id   AF-A0A1I8D096-F1
#
_cell.length_a   1.000
_cell.length_b   1.000
_cell.length_c   1.000
_cell.angle_alpha   90.00
_cell.angle_beta   90.00
_cell.angle_gamma   90.00
#
_symmetry.space_group_name_H-M   'P 1'
#
loop_
_entity.id
_entity.type
_entity.pdbx_description
1 polymer ?
#
loop_
_entity_poly.entity_id
_entity_poly.type
_entity_poly.pdbx_seq_one_letter_code
_entity_poly.pdbx_strand_id
1 'polypeptide(L)'
;MELKVPFLTILLICIAFGERDVNDSDQFRPFNLMQQLSQPAKDAINAIRKLNNSTRAGEEKLMDGYFSKLPDSSPDKIAYNKFITEIKDLDAKLKTKIDEAVDSSNLTSPEKDLFRKYESIYLNKTLTKPDIQKQIKELEVANKDPTNKIKKIVLEAIYN
;
A
#
# COMPACT_ATOMS: atom_id res chain seq x y z
N MET A 1 -4.69 20.68 2.89
CA MET A 1 -5.46 19.46 2.56
C MET A 1 -4.47 18.31 2.66
N GLU A 2 -4.44 17.64 3.82
CA GLU A 2 -3.48 16.55 4.07
C GLU A 2 -3.89 15.32 3.26
N LEU A 3 -3.07 14.96 2.28
CA LEU A 3 -3.26 13.77 1.45
C LEU A 3 -2.99 12.53 2.30
N LYS A 4 -4.06 11.80 2.63
CA LYS A 4 -3.98 10.44 3.16
C LYS A 4 -3.41 9.57 2.05
N VAL A 5 -2.38 8.79 2.33
CA VAL A 5 -1.74 7.94 1.32
C VAL A 5 -2.31 6.52 1.46
N PRO A 6 -2.98 5.96 0.43
CA PRO A 6 -3.54 4.63 0.47
C PRO A 6 -2.46 3.57 0.19
N PHE A 7 -2.79 2.31 0.42
CA PHE A 7 -1.81 1.23 0.50
C PHE A 7 -1.13 0.95 -0.85
N LEU A 8 -1.82 1.10 -1.99
CA LEU A 8 -1.23 0.94 -3.32
C LEU A 8 -0.02 1.86 -3.55
N THR A 9 -0.02 3.04 -2.93
CA THR A 9 1.08 4.00 -2.99
C THR A 9 2.33 3.51 -2.26
N ILE A 10 2.18 2.71 -1.21
CA ILE A 10 3.31 2.12 -0.46
C ILE A 10 4.13 1.18 -1.35
N LEU A 11 3.49 0.37 -2.21
CA LEU A 11 4.19 -0.45 -3.19
C LEU A 11 5.05 0.40 -4.11
N LEU A 12 4.48 1.48 -4.62
CA LEU A 12 5.09 2.30 -5.66
C LEU A 12 6.21 3.18 -5.09
N ILE A 13 6.13 3.54 -3.81
CA ILE A 13 7.25 4.08 -3.02
C ILE A 13 8.33 3.01 -2.80
N CYS A 14 7.96 1.79 -2.42
CA CYS A 14 8.92 0.69 -2.23
C CYS A 14 9.68 0.38 -3.52
N ILE A 15 8.97 0.34 -4.65
CA ILE A 15 9.53 0.26 -6.00
C ILE A 15 10.39 1.52 -6.22
N ALA A 16 9.85 2.74 -6.16
CA ALA A 16 10.57 3.99 -6.46
C ALA A 16 11.88 4.21 -5.69
N PHE A 17 11.95 3.82 -4.41
CA PHE A 17 13.06 4.13 -3.51
C PHE A 17 13.97 2.92 -3.18
N GLY A 18 13.75 1.75 -3.79
CA GLY A 18 14.71 0.65 -3.81
C GLY A 18 15.13 0.10 -2.45
N GLU A 19 14.16 -0.16 -1.56
CA GLU A 19 14.34 -0.43 -0.12
C GLU A 19 14.79 0.81 0.68
N ARG A 20 13.83 1.50 1.29
CA ARG A 20 13.96 1.93 2.68
C ARG A 20 12.65 1.67 3.38
N ASP A 21 12.78 1.13 4.58
CA ASP A 21 11.75 0.98 5.59
C ASP A 21 10.62 2.01 5.40
N VAL A 22 9.43 1.55 4.97
CA VAL A 22 8.23 2.40 4.87
C VAL A 22 7.87 3.01 6.25
N ASN A 23 8.53 2.52 7.30
CA ASN A 23 8.45 3.04 8.65
C ASN A 23 9.15 4.40 8.87
N ASP A 24 10.11 4.80 8.03
CA ASP A 24 10.96 6.00 8.28
C ASP A 24 10.62 7.24 7.45
N SER A 25 9.76 7.13 6.44
CA SER A 25 9.28 8.30 5.72
C SER A 25 8.03 8.86 6.41
N ASP A 26 8.23 9.85 7.29
CA ASP A 26 7.16 10.60 7.97
C ASP A 26 6.11 11.21 7.00
N GLN A 27 6.41 11.26 5.71
CA GLN A 27 5.55 11.80 4.66
C GLN A 27 4.48 10.80 4.16
N PHE A 28 4.52 9.52 4.58
CA PHE A 28 3.64 8.47 4.03
C PHE A 28 2.93 7.60 5.07
N ARG A 29 2.91 8.01 6.35
CA ARG A 29 2.15 7.24 7.34
C ARG A 29 0.65 7.35 7.02
N PRO A 30 -0.16 6.32 7.36
CA PRO A 30 -1.61 6.42 7.38
C PRO A 30 -2.05 7.42 8.47
N PHE A 31 -1.93 8.71 8.19
CA PHE A 31 -2.04 9.80 9.17
C PHE A 31 -3.48 10.21 9.49
N ASN A 32 -4.32 9.24 9.86
CA ASN A 32 -5.51 9.59 10.65
C ASN A 32 -5.95 8.47 11.57
N LEU A 33 -5.85 7.20 11.15
CA LEU A 33 -6.27 6.10 12.02
C LEU A 33 -5.41 6.05 13.28
N MET A 34 -4.09 5.94 13.16
CA MET A 34 -3.22 5.84 14.35
C MET A 34 -3.29 7.06 15.26
N GLN A 35 -3.69 8.24 14.78
CA GLN A 35 -3.89 9.41 15.65
C GLN A 35 -5.22 9.34 16.44
N GLN A 36 -6.25 8.74 15.85
CA GLN A 36 -7.58 8.61 16.45
C GLN A 36 -7.70 7.42 17.40
N LEU A 37 -6.75 6.49 17.36
CA LEU A 37 -6.77 5.28 18.18
C LEU A 37 -6.20 5.48 19.59
N SER A 38 -6.79 4.75 20.53
CA SER A 38 -6.24 4.54 21.87
C SER A 38 -4.88 3.83 21.81
N GLN A 39 -4.09 3.94 22.89
CA GLN A 39 -2.81 3.25 22.99
C GLN A 39 -2.94 1.71 22.85
N PRO A 40 -3.91 1.04 23.52
CA PRO A 40 -4.12 -0.39 23.33
C PRO A 40 -4.39 -0.79 21.87
N ALA A 41 -5.22 -0.01 21.15
CA ALA A 41 -5.50 -0.28 19.74
C ALA A 41 -4.27 -0.05 18.85
N LYS A 42 -3.45 0.96 19.13
CA LYS A 42 -2.16 1.18 18.45
C LYS A 42 -1.21 -0.01 18.65
N ASP A 43 -1.09 -0.49 19.88
CA ASP A 43 -0.21 -1.60 20.23
C ASP A 43 -0.65 -2.89 19.54
N ALA A 44 -1.96 -3.15 19.48
CA ALA A 44 -2.53 -4.28 18.75
C ALA A 44 -2.22 -4.23 17.25
N ILE A 45 -2.42 -3.07 16.60
CA ILE A 45 -2.07 -2.89 15.18
C ILE A 45 -0.57 -3.10 14.95
N ASN A 46 0.28 -2.55 15.81
CA ASN A 46 1.72 -2.70 15.69
C ASN A 46 2.16 -4.16 15.87
N ALA A 47 1.54 -4.91 16.78
CA ALA A 47 1.79 -6.33 16.95
C ALA A 47 1.42 -7.13 15.70
N ILE A 48 0.26 -6.83 15.09
CA ILE A 48 -0.16 -7.46 13.81
C ILE A 48 0.85 -7.17 12.70
N ARG A 49 1.29 -5.92 12.55
CA ARG A 49 2.22 -5.51 11.48
C ARG A 49 3.61 -6.12 11.59
N LYS A 50 4.05 -6.47 12.80
CA LYS A 50 5.35 -7.11 13.07
C LYS A 50 5.36 -8.61 12.74
N LEU A 51 4.24 -9.19 12.31
CA LEU A 51 4.19 -10.58 11.87
C LEU A 51 4.88 -10.71 10.50
N ASN A 52 6.16 -11.10 10.53
CA ASN A 52 7.05 -11.17 9.35
C ASN A 52 6.52 -12.02 8.19
N ASN A 53 5.71 -13.05 8.46
CA ASN A 53 5.17 -13.97 7.47
C ASN A 53 3.65 -13.81 7.25
N SER A 54 3.08 -12.67 7.68
CA SER A 54 1.68 -12.39 7.41
C SER A 54 1.48 -12.01 5.93
N THR A 55 0.37 -12.47 5.37
CA THR A 55 -0.14 -11.98 4.09
C THR A 55 -0.97 -10.73 4.34
N ARG A 56 -1.19 -9.91 3.31
CA ARG A 56 -2.09 -8.75 3.43
C ARG A 56 -3.50 -9.17 3.86
N ALA A 57 -4.05 -10.24 3.27
CA ALA A 57 -5.34 -10.78 3.69
C ALA A 57 -5.33 -11.23 5.16
N GLY A 58 -4.20 -11.79 5.63
CA GLY A 58 -4.01 -12.19 7.02
C GLY A 58 -4.00 -10.98 7.98
N GLU A 59 -3.28 -9.92 7.65
CA GLU A 59 -3.25 -8.69 8.45
C GLU A 59 -4.62 -8.00 8.51
N GLU A 60 -5.31 -7.87 7.36
CA GLU A 60 -6.67 -7.34 7.28
C GLU A 60 -7.62 -8.14 8.19
N LYS A 61 -7.60 -9.47 8.09
CA LYS A 61 -8.42 -10.36 8.93
C LYS A 61 -8.11 -10.22 10.42
N LEU A 62 -6.84 -10.06 10.80
CA LEU A 62 -6.45 -9.89 12.20
C LEU A 62 -6.91 -8.53 12.74
N MET A 63 -6.81 -7.47 11.95
CA MET A 63 -7.31 -6.14 12.32
C MET A 63 -8.84 -6.15 12.45
N ASP A 64 -9.56 -6.67 11.46
CA ASP A 64 -11.01 -6.85 11.52
C ASP A 64 -11.42 -7.68 12.74
N GLY A 65 -10.70 -8.76 13.02
CA GLY A 65 -10.91 -9.62 14.19
C GLY A 65 -10.65 -8.92 15.53
N TYR A 66 -9.75 -7.94 15.59
CA TYR A 66 -9.52 -7.12 16.78
C TYR A 66 -10.66 -6.12 16.99
N PHE A 67 -10.97 -5.30 15.98
CA PHE A 67 -11.96 -4.23 16.10
C PHE A 67 -13.41 -4.75 16.18
N SER A 68 -13.72 -5.92 15.62
CA SER A 68 -15.04 -6.55 15.74
C SER A 68 -15.41 -6.95 17.17
N LYS A 69 -14.41 -7.21 18.04
CA LYS A 69 -14.61 -7.54 19.46
C LYS A 69 -14.91 -6.32 20.33
N LEU A 70 -14.66 -5.11 19.82
CA LEU A 70 -14.97 -3.89 20.55
C LEU A 70 -16.47 -3.57 20.44
N PRO A 71 -17.06 -2.90 21.45
CA PRO A 71 -18.43 -2.39 21.37
C PRO A 71 -18.61 -1.44 20.17
N ASP A 72 -19.81 -1.39 19.58
CA ASP A 72 -20.11 -0.51 18.43
C ASP A 72 -19.96 0.98 18.75
N SER A 73 -20.15 1.36 20.02
CA SER A 73 -19.91 2.71 20.52
C SER A 73 -18.45 3.03 20.83
N SER A 74 -17.53 2.06 20.67
CA SER A 74 -16.10 2.27 20.92
C SER A 74 -15.54 3.30 19.94
N PRO A 75 -14.87 4.37 20.43
CA PRO A 75 -14.19 5.33 19.55
C PRO A 75 -13.19 4.66 18.58
N ASP A 76 -12.48 3.64 19.05
CA ASP A 76 -11.51 2.90 18.26
C ASP A 76 -12.17 2.14 17.10
N LYS A 77 -13.32 1.50 17.35
CA LYS A 77 -14.09 0.80 16.32
C LYS A 77 -14.69 1.75 15.30
N ILE A 78 -15.23 2.89 15.76
CA ILE A 78 -15.76 3.95 14.88
C ILE A 78 -14.64 4.49 13.98
N ALA A 79 -13.46 4.81 14.55
CA ALA A 79 -12.30 5.28 13.79
C ALA A 79 -11.83 4.26 12.76
N TYR A 80 -11.76 2.98 13.14
CA TYR A 80 -11.40 1.89 12.22
C TYR A 80 -12.40 1.72 11.08
N ASN A 81 -13.70 1.68 11.38
CA ASN A 81 -14.76 1.55 10.38
C ASN A 81 -14.77 2.72 9.37
N LYS A 82 -14.52 3.92 9.86
CA LYS A 82 -14.34 5.10 9.00
C LYS A 82 -13.10 4.93 8.11
N PHE A 83 -11.98 4.51 8.69
CA PHE A 83 -10.73 4.31 7.97
C PHE A 83 -10.85 3.27 6.84
N ILE A 84 -11.43 2.10 7.09
CA ILE A 84 -11.58 1.06 6.05
C ILE A 84 -12.44 1.54 4.87
N THR A 85 -13.44 2.39 5.14
CA THR A 85 -14.29 2.98 4.11
C THR A 85 -13.52 4.00 3.27
N GLU A 86 -12.81 4.92 3.93
CA GLU A 86 -12.00 5.95 3.26
C GLU A 86 -10.86 5.35 2.43
N ILE A 87 -10.16 4.33 2.96
CA ILE A 87 -9.04 3.70 2.26
C ILE A 87 -9.52 2.93 1.04
N LYS A 88 -10.68 2.25 1.10
CA LYS A 88 -11.20 1.52 -0.06
C LYS A 88 -11.49 2.45 -1.25
N ASP A 89 -12.12 3.60 -0.98
CA ASP A 89 -12.39 4.60 -2.00
C ASP A 89 -11.10 5.21 -2.57
N LEU A 90 -10.13 5.48 -1.69
CA LEU A 90 -8.86 6.08 -2.07
C LEU A 90 -7.93 5.13 -2.84
N ASP A 91 -7.85 3.85 -2.44
CA ASP A 91 -7.13 2.81 -3.18
C ASP A 91 -7.70 2.69 -4.61
N ALA A 92 -9.03 2.68 -4.75
CA ALA A 92 -9.68 2.61 -6.06
C ALA A 92 -9.35 3.83 -6.94
N LYS A 93 -9.47 5.04 -6.38
CA LYS A 93 -9.17 6.29 -7.10
C LYS A 93 -7.72 6.37 -7.55
N LEU A 94 -6.77 6.03 -6.67
CA LEU A 94 -5.36 6.05 -7.04
C LEU A 94 -5.02 4.98 -8.06
N LYS A 95 -5.59 3.78 -7.93
CA LYS A 95 -5.40 2.72 -8.94
C LYS A 95 -5.81 3.23 -10.33
N THR A 96 -7.02 3.77 -10.46
CA THR A 96 -7.50 4.33 -11.73
C THR A 96 -6.58 5.41 -12.26
N LYS A 97 -6.16 6.35 -11.42
CA LYS A 97 -5.26 7.45 -11.82
C LYS A 97 -3.90 6.96 -12.31
N ILE A 98 -3.34 5.95 -11.65
CA ILE A 98 -2.07 5.33 -12.06
C ILE A 98 -2.25 4.57 -13.37
N ASP A 99 -3.32 3.79 -13.52
CA ASP A 99 -3.63 3.06 -14.75
C ASP A 99 -3.75 4.03 -15.94
N GLU A 100 -4.52 5.10 -15.78
CA GLU A 100 -4.67 6.15 -16.80
C GLU A 100 -3.33 6.81 -17.15
N ALA A 101 -2.49 7.11 -16.15
CA ALA A 101 -1.16 7.68 -16.39
C ALA A 101 -0.23 6.73 -17.14
N VAL A 102 -0.23 5.44 -16.80
CA VAL A 102 0.55 4.41 -17.50
C VAL A 102 0.03 4.20 -18.92
N ASP A 103 -1.29 4.10 -19.10
CA ASP A 103 -1.90 3.83 -20.40
C ASP A 103 -1.72 5.02 -21.36
N SER A 104 -1.80 6.25 -20.85
CA SER A 104 -1.57 7.49 -21.61
C SER A 104 -0.09 7.83 -21.85
N SER A 105 0.83 7.18 -21.13
CA SER A 105 2.26 7.45 -21.23
C SER A 105 2.90 6.97 -22.55
N ASN A 106 4.12 7.46 -22.79
CA ASN A 106 4.99 7.03 -23.88
C ASN A 106 5.74 5.71 -23.61
N LEU A 107 5.35 4.96 -22.58
CA LEU A 107 5.89 3.62 -22.35
C LEU A 107 5.58 2.71 -23.55
N THR A 108 6.55 1.89 -23.90
CA THR A 108 6.41 0.82 -24.88
C THR A 108 5.48 -0.27 -24.34
N SER A 109 4.93 -1.12 -25.21
CA SER A 109 4.07 -2.24 -24.77
C SER A 109 4.76 -3.14 -23.73
N PRO A 110 6.04 -3.54 -23.90
CA PRO A 110 6.74 -4.32 -22.87
C PRO A 110 6.90 -3.61 -21.53
N GLU A 111 7.06 -2.27 -21.52
CA GLU A 111 7.15 -1.49 -20.28
C GLU A 111 5.78 -1.39 -19.58
N LYS A 112 4.68 -1.27 -20.34
CA LYS A 112 3.32 -1.35 -19.78
C LYS A 112 3.03 -2.74 -19.22
N ASP A 113 3.43 -3.80 -19.92
CA ASP A 113 3.31 -5.18 -19.43
C ASP A 113 4.10 -5.40 -18.13
N LEU A 114 5.29 -4.81 -18.02
CA LEU A 114 6.08 -4.83 -16.79
C LEU A 114 5.36 -4.13 -15.63
N PHE A 115 4.72 -2.98 -15.88
CA PHE A 115 3.87 -2.33 -14.89
C PHE A 115 2.73 -3.25 -14.42
N ARG A 116 2.03 -3.93 -15.34
CA ARG A 116 0.95 -4.87 -14.99
C ARG A 116 1.45 -6.06 -14.16
N LYS A 117 2.70 -6.50 -14.35
CA LYS A 117 3.33 -7.51 -13.48
C LYS A 117 3.54 -6.98 -12.06
N TYR A 118 4.09 -5.77 -11.92
CA TYR A 118 4.24 -5.12 -10.63
C TYR A 118 2.90 -4.95 -9.90
N GLU A 119 1.88 -4.50 -10.62
CA GLU A 119 0.52 -4.37 -10.14
C GLU A 119 -0.04 -5.72 -9.65
N SER A 120 0.09 -6.78 -10.45
CA SER A 120 -0.42 -8.11 -10.12
C SER A 120 0.20 -8.70 -8.85
N ILE A 121 1.52 -8.56 -8.67
CA ILE A 121 2.23 -9.02 -7.47
C ILE A 121 1.63 -8.36 -6.22
N TYR A 122 1.35 -7.06 -6.29
CA TYR A 122 0.89 -6.32 -5.13
C TYR A 122 -0.60 -6.50 -4.83
N LEU A 123 -1.45 -6.55 -5.86
CA LEU A 123 -2.86 -6.84 -5.69
C LEU A 123 -3.10 -8.27 -5.18
N ASN A 124 -2.10 -9.15 -5.31
CA ASN A 124 -2.14 -10.48 -4.74
C ASN A 124 -2.04 -10.45 -3.19
N LYS A 125 -3.20 -10.44 -2.55
CA LYS A 125 -3.33 -10.44 -1.09
C LYS A 125 -2.86 -11.74 -0.41
N THR A 126 -2.51 -12.78 -1.16
CA THR A 126 -2.07 -14.07 -0.61
C THR A 126 -0.55 -14.19 -0.50
N LEU A 127 0.21 -13.26 -1.10
CA LEU A 127 1.66 -13.24 -0.94
C LEU A 127 2.03 -12.70 0.44
N THR A 128 3.10 -13.25 1.01
CA THR A 128 3.71 -12.70 2.22
C THR A 128 4.57 -11.49 1.89
N LYS A 129 4.90 -10.66 2.88
CA LYS A 129 5.81 -9.51 2.67
C LYS A 129 7.16 -9.93 2.07
N PRO A 130 7.82 -11.00 2.56
CA PRO A 130 9.04 -11.51 1.93
C PRO A 130 8.85 -11.96 0.48
N ASP A 131 7.73 -12.63 0.16
CA ASP A 131 7.46 -13.09 -1.21
C ASP A 131 7.29 -11.92 -2.18
N ILE A 132 6.57 -10.87 -1.74
CA ILE A 132 6.43 -9.63 -2.53
C ILE A 132 7.81 -9.02 -2.76
N GLN A 133 8.59 -8.79 -1.71
CA GLN A 133 9.94 -8.20 -1.82
C GLN A 133 10.83 -8.97 -2.79
N LYS A 134 10.84 -10.30 -2.67
CA LYS A 134 11.60 -11.18 -3.56
C LYS A 134 11.18 -11.01 -5.02
N GLN A 135 9.89 -11.12 -5.32
CA GLN A 135 9.38 -11.03 -6.69
C GLN A 135 9.62 -9.64 -7.31
N ILE A 136 9.47 -8.58 -6.52
CA ILE A 136 9.78 -7.21 -6.96
C ILE A 136 11.27 -7.10 -7.32
N LYS A 137 12.16 -7.53 -6.44
CA LYS A 137 13.62 -7.47 -6.67
C LYS A 137 14.04 -8.25 -7.91
N GLU A 138 13.47 -9.43 -8.13
CA GLU A 138 13.72 -10.23 -9.33
C GLU A 138 13.29 -9.49 -10.61
N LEU A 139 12.13 -8.81 -10.60
CA LEU A 139 11.69 -7.99 -11.72
C LEU A 139 12.60 -6.77 -11.94
N GLU A 140 13.02 -6.09 -10.87
CA GLU A 140 13.86 -4.89 -10.97
C GLU A 140 15.25 -5.20 -11.55
N VAL A 141 15.88 -6.30 -11.09
CA VAL A 141 17.19 -6.73 -11.60
C VAL A 141 17.11 -7.05 -13.09
N ALA A 142 16.04 -7.69 -13.54
CA ALA A 142 15.84 -8.04 -14.94
C ALA A 142 15.45 -6.84 -15.83
N ASN A 143 14.93 -5.75 -15.26
CA ASN A 143 14.29 -4.67 -16.01
C ASN A 143 14.63 -3.26 -15.51
N LYS A 144 15.88 -3.02 -15.10
CA LYS A 144 16.31 -1.79 -14.39
C LYS A 144 15.87 -0.48 -15.07
N ASP A 145 16.09 -0.33 -16.37
CA ASP A 145 15.75 0.90 -17.09
C ASP A 145 14.23 1.09 -17.31
N PRO A 146 13.48 0.09 -17.81
CA PRO A 146 12.01 0.10 -17.80
C PRO A 146 11.42 0.46 -16.43
N THR A 147 11.98 -0.13 -15.37
CA THR A 147 11.54 0.06 -13.99
C THR A 147 11.64 1.52 -13.57
N ASN A 148 12.73 2.22 -13.90
CA ASN A 148 12.91 3.64 -13.58
C ASN A 148 11.90 4.55 -14.30
N LYS A 149 11.56 4.24 -15.56
CA LYS A 149 10.55 5.01 -16.29
C LYS A 149 9.15 4.83 -15.71
N ILE A 150 8.78 3.59 -15.40
CA ILE A 150 7.51 3.26 -14.74
C ILE A 150 7.41 3.98 -13.40
N LYS A 151 8.47 3.93 -12.58
CA LYS A 151 8.56 4.65 -11.29
C LYS A 151 8.20 6.13 -11.44
N LYS A 152 8.79 6.79 -12.42
CA LYS A 152 8.57 8.23 -12.65
C LYS A 152 7.10 8.54 -12.96
N ILE A 153 6.51 7.84 -13.92
CA ILE A 153 5.10 8.06 -14.34
C ILE A 153 4.15 7.85 -13.17
N VAL A 154 4.40 6.79 -12.39
CA VAL A 154 3.56 6.46 -11.26
C VAL A 154 3.64 7.52 -10.15
N LEU A 155 4.85 8.01 -9.83
CA LEU A 155 5.01 9.10 -8.85
C LEU A 155 4.30 10.36 -9.32
N GLU A 156 4.47 10.74 -10.59
CA GLU A 156 3.78 11.89 -11.18
C GLU A 156 2.25 11.76 -11.06
N ALA A 157 1.70 10.55 -11.30
CA ALA A 157 0.27 10.29 -11.14
C ALA A 157 -0.20 10.42 -9.68
N ILE A 158 0.63 10.04 -8.70
CA ILE A 158 0.29 10.14 -7.29
C ILE A 158 0.27 11.60 -6.81
N TYR A 159 1.24 12.41 -7.26
CA TYR A 159 1.48 13.75 -6.72
C TYR A 159 0.86 14.92 -7.50
N ASN A 160 0.53 14.73 -8.77
CA ASN A 160 -0.15 15.72 -9.61
C ASN A 160 -1.62 15.37 -9.74
#